data_AF-A0A0N4Y779-F1
#
_entry.id   AF-A0A0N4Y779-F1
#
_cell.length_a   1.000
_cell.length_b   1.000
_cell.length_c   1.000
_cell.angle_alpha   90.00
_cell.angle_beta   90.00
_cell.angle_gamma   90.00
#
_symmetry.space_group_name_H-M   'P 1'
#
loop_
_entity.id
_entity.type
_entity.pdbx_description
1 polymer ?
#
loop_
_entity_poly.entity_id
_entity_poly.type
_entity_poly.pdbx_seq_one_letter_code
_entity_poly.pdbx_strand_id
1 'polypeptide(L)'
;MNKSHLSRTDNPTAVVTSQDVGSFVSVSGVGKGVLHYVGEVHGKEGLYCGIELETPTGKHDGTYQGIVYFVCPPRHGIFAPLYRVELDEIDDVPMMAASQTAKGQELLALDLDVVQIF
;
A
#
# COMPACT_ATOMS: atom_id res chain seq x y z
N MET A 1 -6.78 32.69 5.36
CA MET A 1 -7.59 31.50 5.70
C MET A 1 -6.64 30.32 5.86
N ASN A 2 -6.25 30.00 7.08
CA ASN A 2 -5.36 28.90 7.42
C ASN A 2 -6.10 27.57 7.28
N LYS A 3 -5.70 26.73 6.32
CA LYS A 3 -6.00 25.30 6.37
C LYS A 3 -5.00 24.70 7.34
N SER A 4 -5.37 24.62 8.62
CA SER A 4 -4.58 23.87 9.59
C SER A 4 -4.60 22.40 9.19
N HIS A 5 -3.42 21.89 8.85
CA HIS A 5 -3.11 20.48 8.76
C HIS A 5 -3.41 19.88 10.14
N LEU A 6 -4.49 19.09 10.29
CA LEU A 6 -4.68 18.31 11.50
C LEU A 6 -3.70 17.14 11.41
N SER A 7 -2.54 17.29 12.04
CA SER A 7 -1.70 16.15 12.36
C SER A 7 -2.50 15.28 13.35
N ARG A 8 -2.69 13.98 13.02
CA ARG A 8 -3.30 13.00 13.93
C ARG A 8 -2.35 12.59 15.08
N THR A 9 -1.31 13.38 15.33
CA THR A 9 -0.34 13.17 16.39
C THR A 9 -0.93 13.64 17.71
N ASP A 10 -1.64 12.73 18.39
CA ASP A 10 -1.81 12.64 19.86
C ASP A 10 -2.95 11.66 20.26
N ASN A 11 -3.28 10.65 19.43
CA ASN A 11 -4.26 9.64 19.82
C ASN A 11 -3.64 8.22 19.78
N PRO A 12 -3.34 7.60 20.94
CA PRO A 12 -2.81 6.22 21.01
C PRO A 12 -3.83 5.13 20.61
N THR A 13 -4.87 5.49 19.85
CA THR A 13 -6.01 4.61 19.51
C THR A 13 -6.53 4.89 18.10
N ALA A 14 -5.68 5.18 17.12
CA ALA A 14 -6.13 5.20 15.73
C ALA A 14 -6.52 3.77 15.33
N VAL A 15 -7.82 3.47 15.37
CA VAL A 15 -8.37 2.17 14.97
C VAL A 15 -8.42 2.11 13.45
N VAL A 16 -7.84 1.05 12.88
CA VAL A 16 -7.94 0.75 11.43
C VAL A 16 -9.41 0.55 11.04
N THR A 17 -9.84 1.21 9.97
CA THR A 17 -11.20 1.12 9.45
C THR A 17 -11.22 0.73 7.97
N SER A 18 -12.41 0.46 7.43
CA SER A 18 -12.56 0.21 5.99
C SER A 18 -12.17 1.41 5.11
N GLN A 19 -12.08 2.63 5.66
CA GLN A 19 -11.62 3.81 4.92
C GLN A 19 -10.11 3.79 4.67
N ASP A 20 -9.37 2.99 5.43
CA ASP A 20 -7.91 2.89 5.35
C ASP A 20 -7.44 1.76 4.41
N VAL A 21 -8.37 1.08 3.72
CA VAL A 21 -8.02 0.07 2.71
C VAL A 21 -7.16 0.72 1.62
N GLY A 22 -6.02 0.09 1.32
CA GLY A 22 -4.96 0.59 0.46
C GLY A 22 -3.80 1.23 1.22
N SER A 23 -3.96 1.52 2.51
CA SER A 23 -2.87 2.05 3.35
C SER A 23 -1.88 0.97 3.76
N PHE A 24 -0.65 1.40 4.04
CA PHE A 24 0.37 0.56 4.67
C PHE A 24 0.05 0.38 6.15
N VAL A 25 0.20 -0.84 6.62
CA VAL A 25 -0.07 -1.24 7.99
C VAL A 25 1.04 -2.15 8.51
N SER A 26 1.21 -2.13 9.83
CA SER A 26 2.03 -3.12 10.53
C SER A 26 1.15 -4.07 11.32
N VAL A 27 1.56 -5.34 11.39
CA VAL A 27 0.91 -6.38 12.17
C VAL A 27 1.85 -6.86 13.26
N SER A 28 1.45 -6.67 14.52
CA SER A 28 2.27 -7.01 15.68
C SER A 28 2.73 -8.47 15.66
N GLY A 29 4.05 -8.68 15.66
CA GLY A 29 4.72 -9.98 15.63
C GLY A 29 4.63 -10.74 14.30
N VAL A 30 4.22 -10.09 13.21
CA VAL A 30 4.13 -10.72 11.88
C VAL A 30 4.94 -9.96 10.83
N GLY A 31 4.68 -8.67 10.64
CA GLY A 31 5.35 -7.88 9.60
C GLY A 31 4.50 -6.73 9.06
N LYS A 32 4.97 -6.11 7.98
CA LYS A 32 4.31 -5.00 7.29
C LYS A 32 3.62 -5.45 6.00
N GLY A 33 2.64 -4.66 5.56
CA GLY A 33 1.89 -4.96 4.36
C GLY A 33 0.88 -3.88 3.98
N VAL A 34 0.08 -4.17 2.96
CA VAL A 34 -1.00 -3.32 2.48
C VAL A 34 -2.33 -3.85 3.00
N LEU A 35 -3.18 -2.97 3.50
CA LEU A 35 -4.53 -3.33 3.93
C LEU A 35 -5.46 -3.51 2.72
N HIS A 36 -6.10 -4.67 2.58
CA HIS A 36 -7.05 -4.95 1.49
C HIS A 36 -8.49 -5.10 1.95
N TYR A 37 -8.72 -5.44 3.22
CA TYR A 37 -10.05 -5.75 3.73
C TYR A 37 -10.17 -5.38 5.20
N VAL A 38 -11.33 -4.87 5.62
CA VAL A 38 -11.72 -4.72 7.03
C VAL A 38 -13.15 -5.20 7.18
N GLY A 39 -13.37 -6.23 7.99
CA GLY A 39 -14.71 -6.80 8.18
C GLY A 39 -14.71 -8.16 8.85
N GLU A 40 -15.88 -8.79 8.89
CA GLU A 40 -16.03 -10.16 9.38
C GLU A 40 -15.37 -11.16 8.42
N VAL A 41 -14.91 -12.29 8.96
CA VAL A 41 -14.39 -13.41 8.16
C VAL A 41 -15.19 -14.65 8.51
N HIS A 42 -15.70 -15.34 7.49
CA HIS A 42 -16.48 -16.55 7.66
C HIS A 42 -15.75 -17.56 8.57
N GLY A 43 -16.45 -18.05 9.60
CA GLY A 43 -15.89 -18.98 10.58
C GLY A 43 -14.94 -18.34 11.60
N LYS A 44 -14.91 -17.01 11.71
CA LYS A 44 -14.18 -16.26 12.74
C LYS A 44 -15.10 -15.31 13.47
N GLU A 45 -14.88 -15.14 14.77
CA GLU A 45 -15.61 -14.17 15.59
C GLU A 45 -14.90 -12.80 15.58
N GLY A 46 -15.67 -11.74 15.37
CA GLY A 46 -15.17 -10.37 15.38
C GLY A 46 -14.65 -9.86 14.04
N LEU A 47 -14.06 -8.67 14.07
CA LEU A 47 -13.55 -7.96 12.90
C LEU A 47 -12.07 -8.23 12.65
N TYR A 48 -11.74 -8.39 11.39
CA TYR A 48 -10.40 -8.69 10.91
C TYR A 48 -9.98 -7.73 9.80
N CYS A 49 -8.68 -7.50 9.74
CA CYS A 49 -8.00 -6.90 8.61
C CYS A 49 -7.45 -8.00 7.71
N GLY A 50 -7.82 -7.99 6.43
CA GLY A 50 -7.13 -8.75 5.39
C GLY A 50 -5.96 -7.95 4.84
N ILE A 51 -4.76 -8.49 4.95
CA ILE A 51 -3.51 -7.78 4.67
C ILE A 51 -2.67 -8.61 3.70
N GLU A 52 -2.13 -7.95 2.67
CA GLU A 52 -1.08 -8.48 1.81
C GLU A 52 0.27 -8.12 2.42
N LEU A 53 1.02 -9.11 2.90
CA LEU A 53 2.36 -8.90 3.44
C LEU A 53 3.38 -8.65 2.33
N GLU A 54 4.41 -7.88 2.65
CA GLU A 54 5.56 -7.67 1.74
C GLU A 54 6.34 -8.97 1.47
N THR A 55 6.35 -9.89 2.43
CA THR A 55 7.09 -11.16 2.35
C THR A 55 6.14 -12.36 2.30
N PRO A 56 6.53 -13.50 1.70
CA PRO A 56 5.69 -14.70 1.56
C PRO A 56 5.55 -15.52 2.87
N THR A 57 5.29 -14.82 3.98
CA THR A 57 5.16 -15.35 5.34
C THR A 57 3.70 -15.44 5.81
N GLY A 58 2.77 -15.03 4.96
CA GLY A 58 1.32 -15.16 5.14
C GLY A 58 0.83 -16.59 4.95
N LYS A 59 -0.49 -16.76 5.06
CA LYS A 59 -1.18 -18.05 5.13
C LYS A 59 -2.04 -18.37 3.92
N HIS A 60 -2.45 -17.34 3.16
CA HIS A 60 -3.37 -17.47 2.03
C HIS A 60 -3.01 -16.50 0.91
N ASP A 61 -3.80 -16.52 -0.16
CA ASP A 61 -3.78 -15.61 -1.32
C ASP A 61 -4.94 -14.59 -1.27
N GLY A 62 -5.56 -14.45 -0.10
CA GLY A 62 -6.76 -13.63 0.12
C GLY A 62 -8.07 -14.42 0.13
N THR A 63 -7.98 -15.74 -0.14
CA THR A 63 -9.08 -16.68 0.03
C THR A 63 -9.04 -17.36 1.41
N TYR A 64 -10.16 -17.40 2.13
CA TYR A 64 -10.32 -18.19 3.35
C TYR A 64 -11.53 -19.11 3.24
N GLN A 65 -11.31 -20.42 3.41
CA GLN A 65 -12.33 -21.46 3.31
C GLN A 65 -13.21 -21.38 2.04
N GLY A 66 -12.58 -21.06 0.90
CA GLY A 66 -13.27 -20.98 -0.40
C GLY A 66 -13.98 -19.65 -0.67
N ILE A 67 -13.95 -18.69 0.27
CA ILE A 67 -14.49 -17.34 0.08
C ILE A 67 -13.33 -16.38 -0.19
N VAL A 68 -13.45 -15.59 -1.26
CA VAL A 68 -12.46 -14.59 -1.66
C VAL A 68 -12.82 -13.25 -1.01
N TYR A 69 -11.88 -12.69 -0.23
CA TYR A 69 -12.03 -11.37 0.38
C TYR A 69 -11.17 -10.33 -0.34
N PHE A 70 -9.98 -10.73 -0.77
CA PHE A 70 -9.05 -9.96 -1.58
C PHE A 70 -8.19 -10.92 -2.40
N VAL A 71 -7.32 -10.40 -3.26
CA VAL A 71 -6.41 -11.19 -4.10
C VAL A 71 -4.99 -10.68 -3.89
N CYS A 72 -4.07 -11.57 -3.57
CA CYS A 72 -2.64 -11.31 -3.46
C CYS A 72 -1.83 -12.54 -3.90
N PRO A 73 -0.50 -12.45 -4.03
CA PRO A 73 0.32 -13.62 -4.32
C PRO A 73 0.17 -14.73 -3.25
N PRO A 74 0.40 -16.01 -3.61
CA PRO A 74 0.32 -17.11 -2.66
C PRO A 74 1.24 -16.91 -1.46
N ARG A 75 0.72 -17.14 -0.25
CA ARG A 75 1.42 -16.96 1.03
C ARG A 75 1.72 -15.49 1.38
N HIS A 76 1.07 -14.52 0.78
CA HIS A 76 1.18 -13.12 1.21
C HIS A 76 -0.01 -12.69 2.09
N GLY A 77 -1.17 -13.32 1.95
CA GLY A 77 -2.38 -12.94 2.66
C GLY A 77 -2.41 -13.41 4.11
N ILE A 78 -2.87 -12.52 5.00
CA ILE A 78 -3.20 -12.80 6.41
C ILE A 78 -4.52 -12.12 6.78
N PHE A 79 -5.33 -12.78 7.63
CA PHE A 79 -6.36 -12.13 8.43
C PHE A 79 -5.88 -11.92 9.87
N ALA A 80 -5.77 -10.65 10.30
CA ALA A 80 -5.37 -10.26 11.66
C ALA A 80 -6.52 -9.55 12.38
N PRO A 81 -6.80 -9.83 13.66
CA PRO A 81 -7.72 -9.03 14.46
C PRO A 81 -7.31 -7.55 14.48
N LEU A 82 -8.29 -6.63 14.50
CA LEU A 82 -8.05 -5.18 14.49
C LEU A 82 -6.99 -4.71 15.50
N TYR A 83 -7.05 -5.22 16.73
CA TYR A 83 -6.12 -4.82 17.81
C TYR A 83 -4.65 -5.19 17.56
N ARG A 84 -4.36 -5.97 16.53
CA ARG A 84 -3.00 -6.34 16.13
C ARG A 84 -2.46 -5.50 14.97
N VAL A 85 -3.27 -4.58 14.44
CA VAL A 85 -2.97 -3.84 13.22
C VAL A 85 -2.91 -2.35 13.52
N GLU A 86 -1.82 -1.73 13.12
CA GLU A 86 -1.57 -0.30 13.27
C GLU A 86 -1.32 0.30 11.89
N LEU A 87 -1.86 1.50 11.65
CA LEU A 87 -1.50 2.28 10.46
C LEU A 87 -0.03 2.65 10.56
N ASP A 88 0.72 2.34 9.51
CA ASP A 88 2.10 2.82 9.37
C ASP A 88 1.97 4.23 8.78
N GLU A 89 1.98 5.25 9.64
CA GLU A 89 1.95 6.64 9.17
C GLU A 89 3.18 6.85 8.28
N ILE A 90 2.94 7.04 6.98
CA ILE A 90 3.99 7.45 6.06
C ILE A 90 4.32 8.88 6.44
N ASP A 91 5.35 9.06 7.27
CA ASP A 91 6.01 10.35 7.46
C ASP A 91 6.48 10.83 6.08
N ASP A 92 5.71 11.72 5.45
CA ASP A 92 6.03 12.45 4.23
C ASP A 92 6.79 11.68 3.13
N VAL A 93 6.11 10.81 2.37
CA VAL A 93 6.65 10.32 1.09
C VAL A 93 5.65 10.67 -0.02
N PRO A 94 6.08 11.39 -1.07
CA PRO A 94 5.19 11.89 -2.10
C PRO A 94 4.50 10.70 -2.77
N MET A 95 3.16 10.75 -2.78
CA MET A 95 2.27 9.99 -3.64
C MET A 95 3.00 9.71 -4.96
N MET A 96 3.39 8.46 -5.20
CA MET A 96 3.87 8.03 -6.51
C MET A 96 2.77 8.39 -7.49
N ALA A 97 3.00 9.48 -8.23
CA ALA A 97 2.09 9.96 -9.25
C ALA A 97 1.86 8.82 -10.23
N ALA A 98 0.59 8.48 -10.42
CA ALA A 98 0.14 7.53 -11.41
C ALA A 98 0.86 7.77 -12.75
N SER A 99 1.37 6.70 -13.35
CA SER A 99 1.97 6.72 -14.68
C SER A 99 1.06 7.42 -15.68
N GLN A 100 1.57 8.47 -16.31
CA GLN A 100 1.08 8.95 -17.60
C GLN A 100 2.23 8.89 -18.62
N THR A 101 1.81 8.55 -19.83
CA THR A 101 2.54 7.96 -20.96
C THR A 101 3.32 8.99 -21.78
N ALA A 102 4.44 8.53 -22.39
CA ALA A 102 5.16 9.12 -23.56
C ALA A 102 5.88 10.47 -23.35
N LYS A 103 7.05 10.80 -23.91
CA LYS A 103 7.88 10.27 -25.01
C LYS A 103 9.36 10.34 -24.60
N GLY A 104 10.12 9.33 -25.01
CA GLY A 104 11.57 9.47 -25.18
C GLY A 104 11.88 10.37 -26.38
N GLN A 105 12.80 11.30 -26.20
CA GLN A 105 13.60 11.85 -27.30
C GLN A 105 15.07 11.66 -26.93
N GLU A 106 15.70 10.82 -27.75
CA GLU A 106 17.09 10.42 -27.72
C GLU A 106 18.01 11.59 -28.08
N LEU A 107 19.15 11.65 -27.39
CA LEU A 107 20.28 12.53 -27.69
C LEU A 107 20.86 12.18 -29.07
N LEU A 108 21.07 13.19 -29.90
CA LEU A 108 22.21 13.23 -30.82
C LEU A 108 22.87 14.61 -30.69
N ALA A 109 23.81 14.68 -29.75
CA ALA A 109 24.91 15.62 -29.87
C ALA A 109 26.00 14.89 -30.66
N LEU A 110 26.23 15.31 -31.91
CA LEU A 110 27.49 15.11 -32.62
C LEU A 110 27.85 16.40 -33.38
N ASP A 111 28.82 17.07 -32.78
CA ASP A 111 29.84 18.00 -33.23
C ASP A 111 29.99 18.44 -34.71
N LEU A 112 30.27 19.75 -34.81
CA LEU A 112 31.34 20.45 -35.55
C LEU A 112 31.45 20.35 -37.08
N ASP A 113 31.44 21.54 -37.69
CA ASP A 113 32.15 21.98 -38.90
C ASP A 113 32.08 21.14 -40.17
N VAL A 114 31.28 21.59 -41.16
CA VAL A 114 31.73 21.94 -42.54
C VAL A 114 30.62 22.79 -43.20
N VAL A 115 30.79 24.11 -43.25
CA VAL A 115 30.13 24.94 -44.28
C VAL A 115 31.21 25.30 -45.30
N GLN A 116 31.27 24.49 -46.36
CA GLN A 116 31.73 24.92 -47.67
C GLN A 116 30.50 25.29 -48.51
N ILE A 117 30.70 26.17 -49.49
CA ILE A 117 29.76 26.70 -50.51
C ILE A 117 29.02 27.95 -49.98
N PHE A 118 29.36 29.19 -50.32
CA PHE A 118 29.93 29.77 -51.55
C PHE A 118 31.10 30.72 -51.29
#